data_AF-A0A1Z5JX51-F1
#
_entry.id   AF-A0A1Z5JX51-F1
#
_cell.length_a   1.000
_cell.length_b   1.000
_cell.length_c   1.000
_cell.angle_alpha   90.00
_cell.angle_beta   90.00
_cell.angle_gamma   90.00
#
_symmetry.space_group_name_H-M   'P 1'
#
loop_
_entity.id
_entity.type
_entity.pdbx_description
1 polymer ?
#
loop_
_entity_poly.entity_id
_entity_poly.type
_entity_poly.pdbx_seq_one_letter_code
_entity_poly.pdbx_strand_id
1 'polypeptide(L)'
;MATTTHSQITPGVAGRTDYDKWDKVTRDLVSETEQTEQEEEEATKAALGLDGKYARSQAEAEEREKAELLKKTKAKLDKFKNRQESFVQTFENVLHDGVNVFRLTRDHMDAFKRVVMIRDVTGTSPSESKLVLTQDLSLLESQVPASALRNPKSYPDDAENSVPTENDKPTHVHGLIKLVLENIENCTVMIKCKFITGTVEFHRCRNMHIICDPTAVVTTIQADLSENVTIQFRDPSTNPKLFHAGVSQMSVQLERDGIVESSVTADYEQDGAEAVGAATKEEFRFVTQLVDGAWVTEKVIKADTVALTERDLQKEKERRAQATKMATAMAEDMIKIKDKDGKELVTKRETTTYEEENVVEEVLTDSIKFALEECVQFKARGNEAFAAGEYGQAILQYSLALDKSTQLGDDKLFPLDVIYGNRSACFLKLGQHEKAEEDARSSLKINPDYIKAQFRLGLALHAMKRYEEALPILASAHKMEPKNQQIKQALQFCEVRMEQEIRKRMQN
;
A
#
# COMPACT_ATOMS: atom_id res chain seq x y z
N MET A 1 -26.71 45.36 24.10
CA MET A 1 -27.36 45.14 22.79
C MET A 1 -26.28 45.20 21.72
N ALA A 2 -26.33 44.25 20.79
CA ALA A 2 -25.55 44.15 19.55
C ALA A 2 -24.06 43.79 19.71
N THR A 3 -23.44 42.91 18.92
CA THR A 3 -23.90 41.93 17.90
C THR A 3 -22.68 41.07 17.59
N THR A 4 -22.90 39.77 17.50
CA THR A 4 -21.97 38.75 17.02
C THR A 4 -21.64 38.97 15.54
N THR A 5 -20.38 38.85 15.15
CA THR A 5 -19.98 38.58 13.76
C THR A 5 -18.92 37.47 13.73
N HIS A 6 -19.35 36.25 13.42
CA HIS A 6 -18.50 35.16 12.98
C HIS A 6 -18.45 35.19 11.45
N SER A 7 -17.25 35.39 10.88
CA SER A 7 -16.97 35.06 9.49
C SER A 7 -16.33 33.68 9.41
N GLN A 8 -16.95 32.83 8.58
CA GLN A 8 -16.54 31.46 8.29
C GLN A 8 -15.18 31.40 7.58
N ILE A 9 -14.35 30.41 7.94
CA ILE A 9 -13.30 29.85 7.07
C ILE A 9 -13.43 28.33 7.15
N THR A 10 -13.54 27.71 5.98
CA THR A 10 -13.68 26.28 5.71
C THR A 10 -12.37 25.51 5.93
N PRO A 11 -12.38 24.28 6.49
CA PRO A 11 -11.23 23.38 6.45
C PRO A 11 -11.42 22.28 5.40
N GLY A 12 -10.53 22.32 4.40
CA GLY A 12 -10.29 21.25 3.44
C GLY A 12 -9.68 20.00 4.08
N VAL A 13 -9.97 18.89 3.43
CA VAL A 13 -9.86 17.50 3.91
C VAL A 13 -8.50 16.90 3.58
N ALA A 14 -7.91 16.17 4.55
CA ALA A 14 -7.21 14.91 4.25
C ALA A 14 -7.07 14.04 5.52
N GLY A 15 -8.01 13.11 5.70
CA GLY A 15 -7.72 11.81 6.32
C GLY A 15 -8.01 11.64 7.82
N ARG A 16 -9.29 11.70 8.21
CA ARG A 16 -9.87 10.88 9.29
C ARG A 16 -11.39 10.80 9.08
N THR A 17 -11.94 9.60 9.25
CA THR A 17 -13.39 9.31 9.22
C THR A 17 -14.03 9.94 10.45
N ASP A 18 -14.38 11.21 10.34
CA ASP A 18 -15.08 11.93 11.38
C ASP A 18 -16.59 11.65 11.22
N TYR A 19 -17.04 10.56 11.83
CA TYR A 19 -18.44 10.11 11.77
C TYR A 19 -19.39 11.23 12.22
N ASP A 20 -19.02 12.03 13.23
CA ASP A 20 -19.83 13.15 13.71
C ASP A 20 -19.88 14.30 12.71
N LYS A 21 -18.79 14.53 11.97
CA LYS A 21 -18.73 15.52 10.90
C LYS A 21 -19.54 15.08 9.67
N TRP A 22 -19.55 13.79 9.34
CA TRP A 22 -20.41 13.26 8.29
C TRP A 22 -21.87 13.29 8.70
N ASP A 23 -22.20 12.95 9.94
CA ASP A 23 -23.56 12.93 10.47
C ASP A 23 -24.13 14.37 10.56
N LYS A 24 -23.29 15.32 10.97
CA LYS A 24 -23.58 16.75 10.93
C LYS A 24 -23.71 17.27 9.50
N VAL A 25 -22.80 16.92 8.58
CA VAL A 25 -22.90 17.29 7.16
C VAL A 25 -24.18 16.73 6.54
N THR A 26 -24.58 15.50 6.86
CA THR A 26 -25.88 14.96 6.40
C THR A 26 -27.07 15.65 7.03
N ARG A 27 -27.03 16.03 8.31
CA ARG A 27 -28.12 16.79 8.94
C ARG A 27 -28.22 18.21 8.39
N ASP A 28 -27.09 18.88 8.21
CA ASP A 28 -27.00 20.22 7.63
C ASP A 28 -27.46 20.19 6.17
N LEU A 29 -27.04 19.21 5.37
CA LEU A 29 -27.53 18.98 3.99
C LEU A 29 -29.02 18.69 3.95
N VAL A 30 -29.57 17.89 4.88
CA VAL A 30 -31.01 17.61 4.96
C VAL A 30 -31.78 18.90 5.27
N SER A 31 -31.29 19.70 6.22
CA SER A 31 -31.91 20.98 6.55
C SER A 31 -31.79 22.03 5.44
N GLU A 32 -30.66 22.04 4.72
CA GLU A 32 -30.46 22.89 3.54
C GLU A 32 -31.36 22.45 2.39
N THR A 33 -31.57 21.14 2.17
CA THR A 33 -32.53 20.63 1.19
C THR A 33 -33.97 20.97 1.57
N GLU A 34 -34.35 20.87 2.84
CA GLU A 34 -35.70 21.23 3.29
C GLU A 34 -35.95 22.75 3.19
N GLN A 35 -34.93 23.58 3.45
CA GLN A 35 -35.00 25.04 3.28
C GLN A 35 -35.02 25.45 1.81
N THR A 36 -34.19 24.83 0.96
CA THR A 36 -34.19 25.09 -0.48
C THR A 36 -35.45 24.56 -1.16
N GLU A 37 -36.03 23.44 -0.70
CA GLU A 37 -37.36 22.99 -1.13
C GLU A 37 -38.44 24.02 -0.77
N GLN A 38 -38.41 24.62 0.43
CA GLN A 38 -39.36 25.68 0.81
C GLN A 38 -39.17 26.96 -0.02
N GLU A 39 -37.92 27.39 -0.25
CA GLU A 39 -37.61 28.57 -1.06
C GLU A 39 -37.92 28.35 -2.56
N GLU A 40 -37.69 27.14 -3.09
CA GLU A 40 -38.05 26.76 -4.46
C GLU A 40 -39.57 26.56 -4.61
N GLU A 41 -40.30 26.11 -3.58
CA GLU A 41 -41.77 26.01 -3.58
C GLU A 41 -42.41 27.41 -3.57
N GLU A 42 -41.81 28.37 -2.86
CA GLU A 42 -42.21 29.79 -2.91
C GLU A 42 -41.84 30.46 -4.24
N ALA A 43 -40.67 30.15 -4.81
CA ALA A 43 -40.22 30.67 -6.11
C ALA A 43 -41.00 30.07 -7.29
N THR A 44 -41.38 28.78 -7.23
CA THR A 44 -42.19 28.12 -8.27
C THR A 44 -43.65 28.59 -8.26
N LYS A 45 -44.20 29.01 -7.11
CA LYS A 45 -45.48 29.71 -7.04
C LYS A 45 -45.44 31.09 -7.71
N ALA A 46 -44.30 31.80 -7.64
CA ALA A 46 -44.09 33.09 -8.29
C ALA A 46 -43.80 32.97 -9.80
N ALA A 47 -43.16 31.89 -10.25
CA ALA A 47 -42.69 31.70 -11.62
C ALA A 47 -43.73 31.07 -12.59
N LEU A 48 -44.96 30.79 -12.15
CA LEU A 48 -46.02 30.17 -12.97
C LEU A 48 -46.68 31.10 -14.01
N GLY A 49 -45.87 31.94 -14.65
CA GLY A 49 -46.17 32.59 -15.92
C GLY A 49 -45.24 32.05 -17.02
N LEU A 50 -45.72 31.01 -17.73
CA LEU A 50 -45.22 30.39 -18.97
C LEU A 50 -44.50 29.01 -18.83
N ASP A 51 -45.20 27.98 -19.36
CA ASP A 51 -44.82 26.59 -19.71
C ASP A 51 -44.08 25.70 -18.68
N GLY A 52 -44.71 25.53 -17.53
CA GLY A 52 -44.32 24.62 -16.44
C GLY A 52 -44.38 23.10 -16.70
N LYS A 53 -44.24 22.61 -17.94
CA LYS A 53 -44.12 21.16 -18.22
C LYS A 53 -42.68 20.70 -18.43
N TYR A 54 -41.82 21.52 -19.03
CA TYR A 54 -40.46 21.12 -19.39
C TYR A 54 -39.46 21.32 -18.23
N ALA A 55 -39.58 22.43 -17.49
CA ALA A 55 -38.74 22.72 -16.33
C ALA A 55 -39.00 21.77 -15.14
N ARG A 56 -40.26 21.42 -14.86
CA ARG A 56 -40.61 20.42 -13.83
C ARG A 56 -40.04 19.04 -14.16
N SER A 57 -40.05 18.65 -15.44
CA SER A 57 -39.53 17.34 -15.86
C SER A 57 -38.01 17.22 -15.73
N GLN A 58 -37.25 18.32 -15.81
CA GLN A 58 -35.80 18.28 -15.59
C GLN A 58 -35.45 18.29 -14.10
N ALA A 59 -36.08 19.15 -13.30
CA ALA A 59 -35.88 19.17 -11.84
C ALA A 59 -36.29 17.83 -11.19
N GLU A 60 -37.44 17.26 -11.57
CA GLU A 60 -37.88 15.94 -11.10
C GLU A 60 -36.93 14.81 -11.55
N ALA A 61 -36.25 14.96 -12.68
CA ALA A 61 -35.26 13.98 -13.15
C ALA A 61 -33.95 14.08 -12.35
N GLU A 62 -33.48 15.29 -12.08
CA GLU A 62 -32.27 15.54 -11.27
C GLU A 62 -32.47 15.10 -9.81
N GLU A 63 -33.64 15.33 -9.21
CA GLU A 63 -33.97 14.84 -7.87
C GLU A 63 -34.00 13.31 -7.80
N ARG A 64 -34.58 12.65 -8.80
CA ARG A 64 -34.58 11.18 -8.88
C ARG A 64 -33.16 10.63 -9.01
N GLU A 65 -32.29 11.28 -9.77
CA GLU A 65 -30.90 10.87 -9.92
C GLU A 65 -30.12 11.03 -8.60
N LYS A 66 -30.28 12.16 -7.90
CA LYS A 66 -29.69 12.38 -6.57
C LYS A 66 -30.19 11.35 -5.54
N ALA A 67 -31.50 11.08 -5.52
CA ALA A 67 -32.09 10.08 -4.62
C ALA A 67 -31.55 8.66 -4.93
N GLU A 68 -31.37 8.31 -6.21
CA GLU A 68 -30.80 7.03 -6.60
C GLU A 68 -29.31 6.90 -6.21
N LEU A 69 -28.54 7.97 -6.35
CA LEU A 69 -27.14 8.04 -5.92
C LEU A 69 -27.02 7.91 -4.40
N LEU A 70 -27.88 8.58 -3.63
CA LEU A 70 -27.94 8.49 -2.18
C LEU A 70 -28.26 7.06 -1.72
N LYS A 71 -29.23 6.41 -2.38
CA LYS A 71 -29.59 5.01 -2.11
C LYS A 71 -28.45 4.06 -2.42
N LYS A 72 -27.73 4.24 -3.54
CA LYS A 72 -26.53 3.47 -3.89
C LYS A 72 -25.41 3.64 -2.86
N THR A 73 -25.22 4.88 -2.38
CA THR A 73 -24.17 5.21 -1.39
C THR A 73 -24.47 4.60 -0.03
N LYS A 74 -25.72 4.71 0.44
CA LYS A 74 -26.18 4.08 1.68
C LYS A 74 -26.03 2.55 1.63
N ALA A 75 -26.42 1.92 0.53
CA ALA A 75 -26.25 0.48 0.36
C ALA A 75 -24.78 0.02 0.36
N LYS A 76 -23.85 0.85 -0.16
CA LYS A 76 -22.40 0.58 -0.06
C LYS A 76 -21.90 0.71 1.38
N LEU A 77 -22.37 1.73 2.11
CA LEU A 77 -22.03 1.93 3.51
C LEU A 77 -22.53 0.77 4.39
N ASP A 78 -23.77 0.34 4.20
CA ASP A 78 -24.36 -0.78 4.97
C ASP A 78 -23.62 -2.09 4.70
N LYS A 79 -23.25 -2.36 3.44
CA LYS A 79 -22.40 -3.52 3.09
C LYS A 79 -21.03 -3.46 3.77
N PHE A 80 -20.45 -2.27 3.88
CA PHE A 80 -19.17 -2.08 4.57
C PHE A 80 -19.31 -2.28 6.08
N LYS A 81 -20.34 -1.71 6.72
CA LYS A 81 -20.63 -1.87 8.14
C LYS A 81 -20.84 -3.34 8.51
N ASN A 82 -21.69 -4.04 7.76
CA ASN A 82 -21.92 -5.48 7.96
C ASN A 82 -20.63 -6.30 7.83
N ARG A 83 -19.73 -5.91 6.91
CA ARG A 83 -18.42 -6.55 6.76
C ARG A 83 -17.48 -6.22 7.92
N GLN A 84 -17.50 -5.00 8.48
CA GLN A 84 -16.68 -4.72 9.67
C GLN A 84 -17.20 -5.45 10.89
N GLU A 85 -18.52 -5.41 11.11
CA GLU A 85 -19.17 -6.14 12.19
C GLU A 85 -18.93 -7.64 12.10
N SER A 86 -18.71 -8.22 10.91
CA SER A 86 -18.39 -9.65 10.82
C SER A 86 -17.01 -10.03 11.36
N PHE A 87 -16.06 -9.08 11.52
CA PHE A 87 -14.68 -9.36 11.97
C PHE A 87 -14.28 -8.69 13.29
N VAL A 88 -15.00 -7.65 13.71
CA VAL A 88 -14.71 -6.88 14.93
C VAL A 88 -15.57 -7.39 16.09
N GLN A 89 -14.93 -7.71 17.21
CA GLN A 89 -15.59 -7.91 18.50
C GLN A 89 -15.36 -6.65 19.34
N THR A 90 -16.44 -6.02 19.77
CA THR A 90 -16.39 -4.84 20.65
C THR A 90 -16.75 -5.23 22.07
N PHE A 91 -15.94 -4.77 23.01
CA PHE A 91 -16.13 -4.91 24.45
C PHE A 91 -16.24 -3.52 25.05
N GLU A 92 -17.42 -3.20 25.60
CA GLU A 92 -17.67 -1.91 26.22
C GLU A 92 -17.73 -2.05 27.73
N ASN A 93 -17.10 -1.12 28.46
CA ASN A 93 -17.18 -1.01 29.92
C ASN A 93 -16.84 -2.32 30.67
N VAL A 94 -15.88 -3.10 30.16
CA VAL A 94 -15.46 -4.39 30.77
C VAL A 94 -14.73 -4.22 32.10
N LEU A 95 -14.34 -2.99 32.44
CA LEU A 95 -13.74 -2.60 33.71
C LEU A 95 -14.82 -1.84 34.51
N HIS A 96 -15.75 -2.58 35.11
CA HIS A 96 -16.83 -2.02 35.93
C HIS A 96 -16.70 -2.39 37.41
N ASP A 97 -17.50 -1.77 38.27
CA ASP A 97 -17.50 -1.96 39.73
C ASP A 97 -17.39 -3.45 40.12
N GLY A 98 -16.29 -3.79 40.79
CA GLY A 98 -15.96 -5.14 41.28
C GLY A 98 -14.97 -5.94 40.43
N VAL A 99 -14.68 -5.55 39.19
CA VAL A 99 -13.73 -6.25 38.30
C VAL A 99 -12.54 -5.35 37.95
N ASN A 100 -11.49 -5.47 38.75
CA ASN A 100 -10.23 -4.75 38.49
C ASN A 100 -9.33 -5.48 37.48
N VAL A 101 -9.63 -6.74 37.12
CA VAL A 101 -8.82 -7.52 36.17
C VAL A 101 -9.73 -8.24 35.19
N PHE A 102 -9.72 -7.81 33.94
CA PHE A 102 -10.42 -8.49 32.85
C PHE A 102 -9.42 -9.29 32.01
N ARG A 103 -9.59 -10.62 31.96
CA ARG A 103 -8.76 -11.53 31.17
C ARG A 103 -9.50 -11.90 29.90
N LEU A 104 -9.02 -11.41 28.75
CA LEU A 104 -9.56 -11.78 27.46
C LEU A 104 -8.97 -13.14 27.02
N THR A 105 -9.84 -14.13 26.90
CA THR A 105 -9.56 -15.49 26.42
C THR A 105 -10.34 -15.74 25.14
N ARG A 106 -10.10 -16.88 24.50
CA ARG A 106 -10.86 -17.29 23.32
C ARG A 106 -12.37 -17.36 23.57
N ASP A 107 -12.80 -17.75 24.78
CA ASP A 107 -14.22 -17.97 25.09
C ASP A 107 -15.05 -16.68 25.12
N HIS A 108 -14.40 -15.52 25.25
CA HIS A 108 -15.06 -14.23 25.18
C HIS A 108 -15.30 -13.74 23.74
N MET A 109 -14.77 -14.44 22.73
CA MET A 109 -14.79 -14.02 21.33
C MET A 109 -15.77 -14.86 20.51
N ASP A 110 -16.61 -14.20 19.71
CA ASP A 110 -17.42 -14.91 18.72
C ASP A 110 -16.54 -15.58 17.65
N ALA A 111 -17.07 -16.66 17.06
CA ALA A 111 -16.43 -17.32 15.93
C ALA A 111 -16.13 -16.30 14.81
N PHE A 112 -14.96 -16.43 14.19
CA PHE A 112 -14.47 -15.57 13.10
C PHE A 112 -14.12 -14.11 13.45
N LYS A 113 -14.37 -13.63 14.68
CA LYS A 113 -13.90 -12.32 15.11
C LYS A 113 -12.40 -12.32 15.32
N ARG A 114 -11.71 -11.31 14.80
CA ARG A 114 -10.24 -11.23 14.78
C ARG A 114 -9.71 -9.86 15.14
N VAL A 115 -10.55 -8.83 15.07
CA VAL A 115 -10.22 -7.51 15.57
C VAL A 115 -10.92 -7.34 16.91
N VAL A 116 -10.16 -7.02 17.94
CA VAL A 116 -10.71 -6.73 19.28
C VAL A 116 -10.73 -5.23 19.45
N MET A 117 -11.88 -4.68 19.77
CA MET A 117 -12.05 -3.30 20.19
C MET A 117 -12.47 -3.30 21.66
N ILE A 118 -11.71 -2.67 22.53
CA ILE A 118 -12.08 -2.43 23.92
C ILE A 118 -12.28 -0.94 24.10
N ARG A 119 -13.49 -0.56 24.49
CA ARG A 119 -13.88 0.83 24.69
C ARG A 119 -14.43 1.02 26.10
N ASP A 120 -14.05 2.11 26.73
CA ASP A 120 -14.73 2.59 27.93
C ASP A 120 -15.61 3.79 27.54
N VAL A 121 -16.92 3.63 27.65
CA VAL A 121 -17.92 4.63 27.27
C VAL A 121 -18.16 5.61 28.42
N THR A 122 -17.92 5.19 29.67
CA THR A 122 -18.06 6.07 30.85
C THR A 122 -16.82 6.95 31.03
N GLY A 123 -15.69 6.55 30.43
CA GLY A 123 -14.42 7.27 30.48
C GLY A 123 -13.79 7.27 31.87
N THR A 124 -14.22 6.36 32.75
CA THR A 124 -13.75 6.27 34.13
C THR A 124 -13.62 4.81 34.53
N SER A 125 -12.45 4.23 34.26
CA SER A 125 -12.09 2.92 34.78
C SER A 125 -11.62 3.05 36.25
N PRO A 126 -11.87 2.03 37.10
CA PRO A 126 -11.38 2.01 38.48
C PRO A 126 -9.86 2.17 38.57
N SER A 127 -9.37 2.79 39.65
CA SER A 127 -7.94 2.89 39.94
C SER A 127 -7.34 1.48 40.02
N GLU A 128 -6.26 1.22 39.26
CA GLU A 128 -5.54 -0.07 39.16
C GLU A 128 -6.18 -1.16 38.29
N SER A 129 -7.02 -0.78 37.33
CA SER A 129 -7.59 -1.72 36.38
C SER A 129 -6.53 -2.44 35.54
N LYS A 130 -6.78 -3.70 35.19
CA LYS A 130 -5.89 -4.52 34.36
C LYS A 130 -6.65 -5.24 33.25
N LEU A 131 -6.20 -5.04 32.01
CA LEU A 131 -6.64 -5.80 30.84
C LEU A 131 -5.56 -6.82 30.49
N VAL A 132 -5.91 -8.09 30.35
CA VAL A 132 -4.94 -9.15 30.07
C VAL A 132 -5.39 -9.94 28.84
N LEU A 133 -4.70 -9.75 27.72
CA LEU A 133 -4.87 -10.59 26.53
C LEU A 133 -4.02 -11.84 26.68
N THR A 134 -4.68 -13.00 26.76
CA THR A 134 -4.04 -14.28 27.09
C THR A 134 -3.42 -14.94 25.86
N GLN A 135 -2.42 -15.82 26.07
CA GLN A 135 -1.77 -16.58 24.99
C GLN A 135 -2.75 -17.45 24.19
N ASP A 136 -3.87 -17.87 24.78
CA ASP A 136 -4.93 -18.66 24.15
C ASP A 136 -5.53 -17.95 22.90
N LEU A 137 -5.57 -16.62 22.90
CA LEU A 137 -5.99 -15.84 21.72
C LEU A 137 -5.05 -16.04 20.51
N SER A 138 -3.84 -16.57 20.71
CA SER A 138 -2.93 -16.92 19.62
C SER A 138 -3.34 -18.21 18.89
N LEU A 139 -4.21 -19.03 19.49
CA LEU A 139 -4.71 -20.29 18.92
C LEU A 139 -6.00 -20.11 18.11
N LEU A 140 -6.45 -18.87 17.94
CA LEU A 140 -7.74 -18.55 17.37
C LEU A 140 -7.74 -18.82 15.84
N GLU A 141 -8.30 -19.96 15.44
CA GLU A 141 -8.30 -20.48 14.06
C GLU A 141 -9.38 -19.87 13.17
N SER A 142 -9.02 -19.22 12.06
CA SER A 142 -9.98 -18.93 10.97
C SER A 142 -9.67 -19.79 9.76
N GLN A 143 -10.67 -20.50 9.28
CA GLN A 143 -10.66 -20.99 7.91
C GLN A 143 -10.86 -19.79 6.99
N VAL A 144 -9.86 -19.46 6.19
CA VAL A 144 -10.08 -18.62 5.02
C VAL A 144 -10.84 -19.50 4.03
N PRO A 145 -12.11 -19.20 3.69
CA PRO A 145 -12.79 -19.96 2.65
C PRO A 145 -11.96 -19.84 1.37
N ALA A 146 -11.82 -20.93 0.61
CA ALA A 146 -11.05 -20.93 -0.64
C ALA A 146 -11.47 -19.79 -1.59
N SER A 147 -12.72 -19.30 -1.47
CA SER A 147 -13.28 -18.17 -2.21
C SER A 147 -12.95 -16.75 -1.69
N ALA A 148 -12.30 -16.61 -0.53
CA ALA A 148 -11.77 -15.34 -0.03
C ALA A 148 -10.36 -15.02 -0.58
N LEU A 149 -9.69 -15.99 -1.20
CA LEU A 149 -8.82 -15.69 -2.34
C LEU A 149 -9.74 -15.04 -3.36
N ARG A 150 -9.62 -13.72 -3.55
CA ARG A 150 -10.47 -12.97 -4.49
C ARG A 150 -10.64 -13.81 -5.75
N ASN A 151 -11.88 -14.15 -6.14
CA ASN A 151 -12.11 -14.65 -7.49
C ASN A 151 -11.46 -13.62 -8.44
N PRO A 152 -10.42 -13.98 -9.19
CA PRO A 152 -9.95 -13.10 -10.25
C PRO A 152 -11.14 -12.85 -11.19
N LYS A 153 -11.18 -11.67 -11.82
CA LYS A 153 -12.24 -11.34 -12.78
C LYS A 153 -12.34 -12.50 -13.79
N SER A 154 -13.46 -13.19 -13.84
CA SER A 154 -13.64 -14.33 -14.75
C SER A 154 -13.83 -13.81 -16.17
N TYR A 155 -12.91 -14.13 -17.06
CA TYR A 155 -13.07 -13.89 -18.50
C TYR A 155 -13.40 -15.22 -19.20
N PRO A 156 -14.16 -15.19 -20.33
CA PRO A 156 -14.66 -16.40 -20.99
C PRO A 156 -13.58 -17.42 -21.40
N ASP A 157 -12.35 -16.94 -21.60
CA ASP A 157 -11.24 -17.72 -22.17
C ASP A 157 -10.07 -17.96 -21.17
N ASP A 158 -10.25 -17.65 -19.88
CA ASP A 158 -9.21 -17.79 -18.85
C ASP A 158 -9.14 -19.21 -18.30
N ALA A 159 -8.01 -19.91 -18.51
CA ALA A 159 -7.78 -21.28 -18.02
C ALA A 159 -7.68 -21.37 -16.48
N GLU A 160 -7.52 -20.24 -15.79
CA GLU A 160 -7.55 -20.13 -14.32
C GLU A 160 -8.98 -20.24 -13.73
N ASN A 161 -10.04 -20.29 -14.56
CA ASN A 161 -11.40 -20.63 -14.13
C ASN A 161 -11.58 -22.12 -13.79
N SER A 162 -10.49 -22.88 -13.65
CA SER A 162 -10.54 -24.29 -13.32
C SER A 162 -11.31 -24.52 -12.01
N VAL A 163 -12.27 -25.46 -12.08
CA VAL A 163 -13.12 -25.89 -10.97
C VAL A 163 -12.25 -26.12 -9.73
N PRO A 164 -12.61 -25.59 -8.54
CA PRO A 164 -11.80 -25.74 -7.35
C PRO A 164 -11.49 -27.22 -7.14
N THR A 165 -10.20 -27.57 -7.17
CA THR A 165 -9.78 -28.95 -6.92
C THR A 165 -10.00 -29.29 -5.45
N GLU A 166 -10.26 -30.57 -5.16
CA GLU A 166 -10.54 -31.15 -3.83
C GLU A 166 -9.46 -30.91 -2.76
N ASN A 167 -8.40 -30.15 -3.07
CA ASN A 167 -7.23 -29.89 -2.23
C ASN A 167 -6.97 -28.40 -1.89
N ASP A 168 -7.87 -27.46 -2.19
CA ASP A 168 -7.83 -26.14 -1.54
C ASP A 168 -8.31 -26.27 -0.09
N LYS A 169 -7.48 -26.91 0.75
CA LYS A 169 -7.73 -26.98 2.19
C LYS A 169 -7.67 -25.54 2.71
N PRO A 170 -8.68 -25.08 3.47
CA PRO A 170 -8.66 -23.75 4.05
C PRO A 170 -7.39 -23.59 4.87
N THR A 171 -6.58 -22.58 4.57
CA THR A 171 -5.44 -22.22 5.40
C THR A 171 -5.98 -21.71 6.73
N HIS A 172 -5.68 -22.45 7.80
CA HIS A 172 -5.99 -22.03 9.14
C HIS A 172 -4.99 -20.93 9.52
N VAL A 173 -5.45 -19.68 9.55
CA VAL A 173 -4.67 -18.57 10.11
C VAL A 173 -4.98 -18.50 11.59
N HIS A 174 -3.94 -18.44 12.41
CA HIS A 174 -4.03 -18.44 13.87
C HIS A 174 -3.73 -17.06 14.44
N GLY A 175 -4.60 -16.55 15.31
CA GLY A 175 -4.34 -15.35 16.12
C GLY A 175 -5.28 -14.18 15.87
N LEU A 176 -5.10 -13.10 16.65
CA LEU A 176 -5.82 -11.84 16.44
C LEU A 176 -5.22 -11.07 15.28
N ILE A 177 -6.02 -10.37 14.50
CA ILE A 177 -5.52 -9.43 13.49
C ILE A 177 -5.01 -8.18 14.19
N LYS A 178 -5.84 -7.58 15.05
CA LYS A 178 -5.59 -6.24 15.58
C LYS A 178 -6.27 -6.03 16.93
N LEU A 179 -5.65 -5.23 17.79
CA LEU A 179 -6.24 -4.69 19.02
C LEU A 179 -6.45 -3.18 18.87
N VAL A 180 -7.63 -2.72 19.28
CA VAL A 180 -7.99 -1.29 19.38
C VAL A 180 -8.43 -1.00 20.80
N LEU A 181 -7.83 0.01 21.42
CA LEU A 181 -8.22 0.52 22.74
C LEU A 181 -8.74 1.95 22.57
N GLU A 182 -9.91 2.26 23.10
CA GLU A 182 -10.49 3.58 22.97
C GLU A 182 -11.00 4.10 24.31
N ASN A 183 -10.61 5.33 24.63
CA ASN A 183 -11.11 6.06 25.80
C ASN A 183 -10.85 5.34 27.14
N ILE A 184 -9.76 4.56 27.21
CA ILE A 184 -9.38 3.79 28.41
C ILE A 184 -8.53 4.67 29.35
N GLU A 185 -8.87 4.67 30.64
CA GLU A 185 -8.13 5.42 31.66
C GLU A 185 -7.59 4.51 32.77
N ASN A 186 -6.50 4.90 33.44
CA ASN A 186 -5.98 4.28 34.68
C ASN A 186 -5.82 2.75 34.62
N CYS A 187 -5.34 2.23 33.49
CA CYS A 187 -5.34 0.80 33.19
C CYS A 187 -3.94 0.27 32.83
N THR A 188 -3.61 -0.93 33.32
CA THR A 188 -2.47 -1.72 32.82
C THR A 188 -2.96 -2.74 31.80
N VAL A 189 -2.43 -2.69 30.57
CA VAL A 189 -2.76 -3.62 29.49
C VAL A 189 -1.61 -4.60 29.28
N MET A 190 -1.80 -5.87 29.64
CA MET A 190 -0.83 -6.92 29.37
C MET A 190 -1.19 -7.68 28.09
N ILE A 191 -0.31 -7.59 27.10
CA ILE A 191 -0.44 -8.30 25.82
C ILE A 191 0.44 -9.55 25.87
N LYS A 192 -0.19 -10.73 25.92
CA LYS A 192 0.52 -12.02 25.90
C LYS A 192 0.26 -12.85 24.64
N CYS A 193 -0.52 -12.34 23.69
CA CYS A 193 -0.87 -13.04 22.46
C CYS A 193 -0.17 -12.50 21.22
N LYS A 194 -0.11 -13.33 20.17
CA LYS A 194 0.41 -12.92 18.86
C LYS A 194 -0.68 -12.23 18.04
N PHE A 195 -0.30 -11.14 17.38
CA PHE A 195 -1.12 -10.52 16.35
C PHE A 195 -0.60 -10.90 14.96
N ILE A 196 -1.51 -11.22 14.03
CA ILE A 196 -1.22 -11.59 12.65
C ILE A 196 -0.59 -10.41 11.91
N THR A 197 -1.15 -9.20 12.04
CA THR A 197 -0.56 -8.00 11.45
C THR A 197 0.42 -7.29 12.39
N GLY A 198 0.56 -7.78 13.63
CA GLY A 198 1.39 -7.15 14.66
C GLY A 198 0.89 -5.78 15.13
N THR A 199 -0.38 -5.43 14.87
CA THR A 199 -0.88 -4.05 15.03
C THR A 199 -1.69 -3.87 16.31
N VAL A 200 -1.33 -2.84 17.09
CA VAL A 200 -2.09 -2.35 18.24
C VAL A 200 -2.38 -0.86 18.02
N GLU A 201 -3.62 -0.45 18.25
CA GLU A 201 -4.00 0.96 18.17
C GLU A 201 -4.65 1.40 19.48
N PHE A 202 -4.34 2.62 19.91
CA PHE A 202 -5.06 3.23 21.02
C PHE A 202 -5.30 4.72 20.80
N HIS A 203 -6.48 5.17 21.22
CA HIS A 203 -6.94 6.54 21.02
C HIS A 203 -7.61 7.09 22.27
N ARG A 204 -7.32 8.35 22.61
CA ARG A 204 -7.91 9.04 23.78
C ARG A 204 -7.72 8.31 25.11
N CYS A 205 -6.59 7.61 25.27
CA CYS A 205 -6.31 6.86 26.50
C CYS A 205 -5.48 7.71 27.48
N ARG A 206 -5.66 7.52 28.79
CA ARG A 206 -4.93 8.26 29.83
C ARG A 206 -4.38 7.36 30.92
N ASN A 207 -3.21 7.70 31.47
CA ASN A 207 -2.61 6.98 32.61
C ASN A 207 -2.55 5.47 32.36
N MET A 208 -2.07 5.07 31.19
CA MET A 208 -2.09 3.69 30.74
C MET A 208 -0.70 3.08 30.74
N HIS A 209 -0.58 1.83 31.17
CA HIS A 209 0.67 1.07 31.07
C HIS A 209 0.47 -0.17 30.20
N ILE A 210 0.99 -0.17 28.98
CA ILE A 210 0.96 -1.31 28.07
C ILE A 210 2.22 -2.13 28.26
N ILE A 211 2.08 -3.42 28.54
CA ILE A 211 3.19 -4.37 28.69
C ILE A 211 3.08 -5.43 27.59
N CYS A 212 4.04 -5.42 26.69
CA CYS A 212 4.22 -6.41 25.63
C CYS A 212 5.12 -7.55 26.14
N ASP A 213 4.51 -8.71 26.38
CA ASP A 213 5.21 -9.92 26.82
C ASP A 213 6.10 -10.49 25.70
N PRO A 214 7.20 -11.25 25.99
CA PRO A 214 8.07 -11.79 24.94
C PRO A 214 7.35 -12.72 23.96
N THR A 215 6.22 -13.32 24.36
CA THR A 215 5.43 -14.15 23.45
C THR A 215 4.52 -13.35 22.52
N ALA A 216 4.36 -12.05 22.75
CA ALA A 216 3.58 -11.17 21.91
C ALA A 216 4.38 -10.73 20.68
N VAL A 217 3.74 -10.77 19.52
CA VAL A 217 4.30 -10.24 18.27
C VAL A 217 3.61 -8.92 18.00
N VAL A 218 4.22 -7.84 18.47
CA VAL A 218 3.77 -6.46 18.21
C VAL A 218 4.83 -5.80 17.33
N THR A 219 4.45 -5.40 16.12
CA THR A 219 5.33 -4.78 15.12
C THR A 219 5.01 -3.30 14.94
N THR A 220 3.74 -2.92 15.16
CA THR A 220 3.28 -1.55 14.95
C THR A 220 2.32 -1.16 16.06
N ILE A 221 2.59 -0.03 16.69
CA ILE A 221 1.65 0.63 17.60
C ILE A 221 1.27 1.97 16.98
N GLN A 222 -0.02 2.28 16.97
CA GLN A 222 -0.51 3.62 16.63
C GLN A 222 -1.18 4.23 17.86
N ALA A 223 -0.74 5.42 18.22
CA ALA A 223 -1.13 6.11 19.44
C ALA A 223 -1.63 7.52 19.10
N ASP A 224 -2.87 7.82 19.45
CA ASP A 224 -3.49 9.09 19.10
C ASP A 224 -4.16 9.76 20.31
N LEU A 225 -4.01 11.08 20.41
CA LEU A 225 -4.70 11.94 21.39
C LEU A 225 -4.70 11.41 22.84
N SER A 226 -3.58 10.82 23.28
CA SER A 226 -3.47 10.12 24.55
C SER A 226 -2.49 10.82 25.50
N GLU A 227 -2.56 10.55 26.80
CA GLU A 227 -1.75 11.26 27.80
C GLU A 227 -1.21 10.31 28.86
N ASN A 228 0.04 10.49 29.27
CA ASN A 228 0.70 9.71 30.32
C ASN A 228 0.60 8.20 30.06
N VAL A 229 1.21 7.76 28.95
CA VAL A 229 1.17 6.36 28.51
C VAL A 229 2.56 5.77 28.56
N THR A 230 2.72 4.67 29.29
CA THR A 230 3.96 3.88 29.29
C THR A 230 3.77 2.63 28.43
N ILE A 231 4.72 2.36 27.54
CA ILE A 231 4.77 1.16 26.70
C ILE A 231 6.05 0.42 27.01
N GLN A 232 5.92 -0.75 27.64
CA GLN A 232 7.03 -1.60 28.05
C GLN A 232 7.12 -2.82 27.13
N PHE A 233 8.26 -2.97 26.46
CA PHE A 233 8.62 -4.17 25.73
C PHE A 233 9.55 -5.04 26.58
N ARG A 234 9.21 -6.32 26.74
CA ARG A 234 10.11 -7.30 27.38
C ARG A 234 11.07 -7.95 26.41
N ASP A 235 10.67 -8.10 25.15
CA ASP A 235 11.56 -8.50 24.06
C ASP A 235 11.10 -7.90 22.72
N PRO A 236 11.78 -6.86 22.19
CA PRO A 236 11.42 -6.21 20.94
C PRO A 236 12.05 -6.93 19.74
N SER A 237 11.97 -8.26 19.68
CA SER A 237 12.59 -9.07 18.61
C SER A 237 12.07 -8.71 17.20
N THR A 238 10.92 -8.05 17.12
CA THR A 238 10.30 -7.53 15.89
C THR A 238 10.71 -6.12 15.49
N ASN A 239 11.55 -5.43 16.27
CA ASN A 239 11.86 -4.01 16.14
C ASN A 239 10.60 -3.14 15.90
N PRO A 240 9.73 -3.01 16.92
CA PRO A 240 8.44 -2.38 16.78
C PRO A 240 8.56 -0.89 16.43
N LYS A 241 7.65 -0.41 15.58
CA LYS A 241 7.50 1.01 15.24
C LYS A 241 6.26 1.58 15.92
N LEU A 242 6.43 2.66 16.67
CA LEU A 242 5.36 3.33 17.39
C LEU A 242 5.09 4.67 16.70
N PHE A 243 3.99 4.75 15.96
CA PHE A 243 3.55 6.00 15.35
C PHE A 243 2.63 6.73 16.32
N HIS A 244 2.90 8.00 16.59
CA HIS A 244 2.09 8.76 17.53
C HIS A 244 1.81 10.20 17.07
N ALA A 245 0.61 10.69 17.41
CA ALA A 245 0.16 12.05 17.16
C ALA A 245 -0.71 12.58 18.30
N GLY A 246 -0.43 13.79 18.77
CA GLY A 246 -1.14 14.41 19.88
C GLY A 246 -0.99 13.67 21.21
N VAL A 247 0.11 12.93 21.42
CA VAL A 247 0.37 12.15 22.64
C VAL A 247 1.35 12.85 23.56
N SER A 248 0.92 13.19 24.79
CA SER A 248 1.77 13.83 25.81
C SER A 248 2.25 12.82 26.86
N GLN A 249 3.45 13.07 27.42
CA GLN A 249 4.05 12.23 28.47
C GLN A 249 4.09 10.73 28.13
N MET A 250 4.42 10.37 26.89
CA MET A 250 4.60 8.97 26.51
C MET A 250 5.98 8.49 26.95
N SER A 251 6.07 7.30 27.55
CA SER A 251 7.33 6.63 27.85
C SER A 251 7.38 5.29 27.13
N VAL A 252 8.49 4.99 26.45
CA VAL A 252 8.71 3.69 25.81
C VAL A 252 9.94 3.07 26.45
N GLN A 253 9.81 1.83 26.90
CA GLN A 253 10.82 1.16 27.72
C GLN A 253 11.11 -0.23 27.16
N LEU A 254 12.39 -0.60 27.17
CA LEU A 254 12.86 -1.97 27.03
C LEU A 254 13.24 -2.45 28.42
N GLU A 255 12.50 -3.44 28.95
CA GLU A 255 12.77 -4.01 30.27
C GLU A 255 12.95 -5.52 30.18
N ARG A 256 14.16 -6.01 30.53
CA ARG A 256 14.46 -7.44 30.61
C ARG A 256 14.74 -7.80 32.06
N ASP A 257 14.13 -8.87 32.54
CA ASP A 257 14.34 -9.40 33.89
C ASP A 257 14.21 -8.37 35.03
N GLY A 258 13.30 -7.40 34.88
CA GLY A 258 13.06 -6.34 35.87
C GLY A 258 14.02 -5.15 35.79
N ILE A 259 14.89 -5.10 34.78
CA ILE A 259 15.86 -4.02 34.55
C ILE A 259 15.47 -3.27 33.26
N VAL A 260 15.27 -1.96 33.37
CA VAL A 260 15.05 -1.08 32.21
C VAL A 260 16.39 -0.84 31.52
N GLU A 261 16.60 -1.49 30.38
CA GLU A 261 17.84 -1.41 29.59
C GLU A 261 17.90 -0.12 28.76
N SER A 262 16.74 0.33 28.28
CA SER A 262 16.62 1.55 27.49
C SER A 262 15.24 2.15 27.68
N SER A 263 15.16 3.48 27.73
CA SER A 263 13.90 4.19 27.78
C SER A 263 13.98 5.51 27.01
N VAL A 264 12.89 5.90 26.38
CA VAL A 264 12.72 7.25 25.82
C VAL A 264 11.41 7.82 26.29
N THR A 265 11.38 9.13 26.48
CA THR A 265 10.15 9.89 26.65
C THR A 265 9.85 10.62 25.35
N ALA A 266 8.60 10.58 24.93
CA ALA A 266 8.10 11.33 23.79
C ALA A 266 6.95 12.20 24.28
N ASP A 267 7.03 13.49 24.02
CA ASP A 267 6.02 14.45 24.42
C ASP A 267 5.71 15.35 23.23
N TYR A 268 4.47 15.27 22.75
CA TYR A 268 4.03 15.93 21.53
C TYR A 268 4.42 17.41 21.44
N GLU A 269 4.25 18.17 22.52
CA GLU A 269 4.54 19.60 22.51
C GLU A 269 6.05 19.87 22.65
N GLN A 270 6.76 19.11 23.49
CA GLN A 270 8.20 19.30 23.70
C GLN A 270 9.04 18.82 22.52
N ASP A 271 8.56 17.83 21.75
CA ASP A 271 9.24 17.26 20.59
C ASP A 271 9.10 18.13 19.32
N GLY A 272 8.58 19.35 19.45
CA GLY A 272 8.55 20.34 18.37
C GLY A 272 7.32 20.25 17.46
N ALA A 273 6.17 19.87 18.01
CA ALA A 273 4.89 20.17 17.37
C ALA A 273 4.61 21.68 17.50
N GLU A 274 4.60 22.38 16.38
CA GLU A 274 4.31 23.81 16.35
C GLU A 274 2.81 24.02 16.14
N ALA A 275 2.10 24.58 17.11
CA ALA A 275 0.72 24.99 16.92
C ALA A 275 0.66 26.22 15.98
N VAL A 276 0.67 25.98 14.67
CA VAL A 276 0.56 27.05 13.66
C VAL A 276 -0.90 27.19 13.25
N GLY A 277 -1.61 28.15 13.84
CA GLY A 277 -2.96 28.54 13.41
C GLY A 277 -4.03 27.47 13.66
N ALA A 278 -4.76 27.06 12.62
CA ALA A 278 -5.87 26.09 12.68
C ALA A 278 -5.41 24.61 12.69
N ALA A 279 -4.10 24.37 12.84
CA ALA A 279 -3.50 23.05 12.82
C ALA A 279 -4.08 22.13 13.91
N THR A 280 -4.59 20.96 13.54
CA THR A 280 -5.07 19.97 14.52
C THR A 280 -3.90 19.28 15.22
N LYS A 281 -4.10 18.75 16.45
CA LYS A 281 -3.11 17.95 17.21
C LYS A 281 -2.65 16.66 16.50
N GLU A 282 -3.10 16.43 15.27
CA GLU A 282 -2.90 15.21 14.47
C GLU A 282 -2.02 15.47 13.24
N GLU A 283 -1.68 16.74 12.97
CA GLU A 283 -0.87 17.15 11.82
C GLU A 283 0.60 16.81 11.97
N PHE A 284 1.13 16.86 13.19
CA PHE A 284 2.47 16.39 13.46
C PHE A 284 2.42 14.92 13.86
N ARG A 285 3.18 14.11 13.16
CA ARG A 285 3.34 12.69 13.48
C ARG A 285 4.78 12.46 13.87
N PHE A 286 4.96 11.56 14.82
CA PHE A 286 6.25 11.13 15.29
C PHE A 286 6.31 9.62 15.22
N VAL A 287 7.52 9.08 15.12
CA VAL A 287 7.79 7.66 15.20
C VAL A 287 8.84 7.42 16.28
N THR A 288 8.51 6.55 17.23
CA THR A 288 9.46 6.01 18.19
C THR A 288 9.85 4.60 17.76
N GLN A 289 11.15 4.33 17.63
CA GLN A 289 11.68 3.04 17.19
C GLN A 289 13.04 2.76 17.81
N LEU A 290 13.47 1.49 17.79
CA LEU A 290 14.79 1.09 18.26
C LEU A 290 15.82 1.33 17.14
N VAL A 291 16.81 2.17 17.41
CA VAL A 291 17.94 2.43 16.50
C VAL A 291 19.23 2.16 17.25
N ASP A 292 20.02 1.22 16.73
CA ASP A 292 21.29 0.78 17.31
C ASP A 292 21.18 0.40 18.81
N GLY A 293 20.04 -0.19 19.19
CA GLY A 293 19.77 -0.64 20.56
C GLY A 293 19.20 0.41 21.51
N ALA A 294 19.01 1.65 21.05
CA ALA A 294 18.41 2.73 21.84
C ALA A 294 17.08 3.18 21.23
N TRP A 295 16.11 3.50 22.10
CA TRP A 295 14.87 4.11 21.65
C TRP A 295 15.09 5.55 21.19
N VAL A 296 14.59 5.88 20.01
CA VAL A 296 14.66 7.22 19.43
C VAL A 296 13.29 7.63 18.94
N THR A 297 12.89 8.84 19.29
CA THR A 297 11.69 9.51 18.74
C THR A 297 12.12 10.47 17.65
N GLU A 298 11.49 10.37 16.48
CA GLU A 298 11.79 11.16 15.30
C GLU A 298 10.51 11.75 14.71
N LYS A 299 10.57 13.01 14.27
CA LYS A 299 9.46 13.63 13.55
C LYS A 299 9.27 12.95 12.19
N VAL A 300 8.04 12.58 11.88
CA VAL A 300 7.64 12.04 10.58
C VAL A 300 7.42 13.21 9.64
N ILE A 301 8.19 13.23 8.56
CA ILE A 301 8.08 14.18 7.48
C ILE A 301 7.22 13.52 6.39
N LYS A 302 6.16 14.22 5.99
CA LYS A 302 5.29 13.76 4.91
C LYS A 302 5.91 14.18 3.57
N ALA A 303 6.68 13.30 2.96
CA ALA A 303 7.11 13.45 1.56
C ALA A 303 6.08 12.72 0.69
N ASP A 304 5.28 13.49 -0.04
CA ASP A 304 4.27 13.05 -1.02
C ASP A 304 3.22 12.05 -0.47
N THR A 305 3.55 10.75 -0.44
CA THR A 305 2.67 9.61 -0.11
C THR A 305 3.20 8.67 0.97
N VAL A 306 4.45 8.84 1.44
CA VAL A 306 5.07 7.95 2.43
C VAL A 306 5.53 8.76 3.65
N ALA A 307 5.17 8.27 4.83
CA ALA A 307 5.64 8.79 6.11
C ALA A 307 7.09 8.32 6.35
N LEU A 308 8.06 9.24 6.31
CA LEU A 308 9.49 8.96 6.49
C LEU A 308 10.10 9.90 7.55
N THR A 309 11.17 9.48 8.21
CA THR A 309 11.95 10.38 9.08
C THR A 309 13.07 11.08 8.28
N GLU A 310 13.67 12.15 8.82
CA GLU A 310 14.84 12.78 8.20
C GLU A 310 16.00 11.78 8.07
N ARG A 311 16.17 10.88 9.05
CA ARG A 311 17.15 9.79 9.00
C ARG A 311 16.86 8.82 7.85
N ASP A 312 15.60 8.45 7.63
CA ASP A 312 15.23 7.58 6.50
C ASP A 312 15.50 8.27 5.17
N LEU A 313 15.19 9.57 5.07
CA LEU A 313 15.47 10.38 3.89
C LEU A 313 16.97 10.49 3.62
N GLN A 314 17.78 10.69 4.66
CA GLN A 314 19.24 10.76 4.57
C GLN A 314 19.84 9.41 4.17
N LYS A 315 19.38 8.31 4.77
CA LYS A 315 19.78 6.95 4.37
C LYS A 315 19.44 6.67 2.91
N GLU A 316 18.27 7.10 2.44
CA GLU A 316 17.90 6.94 1.03
C GLU A 316 18.74 7.82 0.10
N LYS A 317 19.05 9.07 0.50
CA LYS A 317 20.00 9.94 -0.22
C LYS A 317 21.39 9.31 -0.30
N GLU A 318 21.89 8.74 0.78
CA GLU A 318 23.19 8.05 0.84
C GLU A 318 23.20 6.78 0.00
N ARG A 319 22.14 5.96 0.08
CA ARG A 319 21.95 4.77 -0.76
C ARG A 319 21.92 5.15 -2.23
N ARG A 320 21.19 6.22 -2.58
CA ARG A 320 21.14 6.78 -3.94
C ARG A 320 22.50 7.32 -4.38
N ALA A 321 23.23 8.02 -3.51
CA ALA A 321 24.58 8.49 -3.81
C ALA A 321 25.58 7.35 -4.01
N GLN A 322 25.48 6.28 -3.21
CA GLN A 322 26.30 5.07 -3.34
C GLN A 322 25.96 4.30 -4.62
N ALA A 323 24.68 4.16 -4.94
CA ALA A 323 24.21 3.56 -6.18
C ALA A 323 24.70 4.36 -7.41
N THR A 324 24.66 5.70 -7.34
CA THR A 324 25.21 6.57 -8.37
C THR A 324 26.73 6.39 -8.49
N LYS A 325 27.48 6.38 -7.37
CA LYS A 325 28.93 6.12 -7.39
C LYS A 325 29.27 4.76 -7.99
N MET A 326 28.54 3.70 -7.64
CA MET A 326 28.70 2.37 -8.24
C MET A 326 28.37 2.39 -9.73
N ALA A 327 27.30 3.06 -10.15
CA ALA A 327 26.95 3.21 -11.55
C ALA A 327 28.00 3.99 -12.35
N THR A 328 28.56 5.06 -11.78
CA THR A 328 29.67 5.83 -12.39
C THR A 328 30.94 4.98 -12.50
N ALA A 329 31.31 4.24 -11.46
CA ALA A 329 32.47 3.33 -11.50
C ALA A 329 32.27 2.21 -12.53
N MET A 330 31.08 1.62 -12.61
CA MET A 330 30.74 0.62 -13.62
C MET A 330 30.77 1.20 -15.04
N ALA A 331 30.35 2.45 -15.23
CA ALA A 331 30.43 3.14 -16.51
C ALA A 331 31.90 3.46 -16.90
N GLU A 332 32.73 3.88 -15.95
CA GLU A 332 34.16 4.13 -16.16
C GLU A 332 34.93 2.83 -16.50
N ASP A 333 34.59 1.71 -15.86
CA ASP A 333 35.17 0.41 -16.20
C ASP A 333 34.66 -0.12 -17.55
N MET A 334 33.41 0.19 -17.94
CA MET A 334 32.92 -0.10 -19.29
C MET A 334 33.59 0.72 -20.40
N ILE A 335 34.18 1.87 -20.08
CA ILE A 335 34.92 2.71 -21.05
C ILE A 335 36.35 2.19 -21.28
N LYS A 336 36.87 1.31 -20.42
CA LYS A 336 38.21 0.71 -20.57
C LYS A 336 38.18 -0.61 -21.32
N ILE A 337 37.72 -0.59 -22.58
CA ILE A 337 37.84 -1.74 -23.48
C ILE A 337 39.16 -1.62 -24.25
N LYS A 338 40.09 -2.55 -24.03
CA LYS A 338 41.33 -2.69 -24.81
C LYS A 338 41.10 -3.73 -25.92
N ASP A 339 41.63 -3.49 -27.10
CA ASP A 339 41.63 -4.48 -28.18
C ASP A 339 42.65 -5.62 -27.93
N LYS A 340 42.70 -6.59 -28.85
CA LYS A 340 43.59 -7.76 -28.76
C LYS A 340 45.09 -7.43 -28.88
N ASP A 341 45.43 -6.20 -29.28
CA ASP A 341 46.79 -5.70 -29.41
C ASP A 341 47.16 -4.72 -28.27
N GLY A 342 46.30 -4.58 -27.27
CA GLY A 342 46.56 -3.80 -26.05
C GLY A 342 46.33 -2.29 -26.18
N LYS A 343 45.69 -1.82 -27.25
CA LYS A 343 45.41 -0.39 -27.44
C LYS A 343 44.05 0.01 -26.84
N GLU A 344 44.02 1.11 -26.09
CA GLU A 344 42.81 1.66 -25.47
C GLU A 344 41.89 2.28 -26.53
N LEU A 345 40.66 1.77 -26.65
CA LEU A 345 39.63 2.34 -27.52
C LEU A 345 38.90 3.44 -26.76
N VAL A 346 39.41 4.67 -26.84
CA VAL A 346 38.68 5.86 -26.37
C VAL A 346 37.73 6.30 -27.48
N THR A 347 36.45 5.96 -27.38
CA THR A 347 35.41 6.65 -28.16
C THR A 347 35.19 8.04 -27.59
N LYS A 348 35.92 9.04 -28.11
CA LYS A 348 35.55 10.45 -27.98
C LYS A 348 34.20 10.63 -28.68
N ARG A 349 33.15 10.96 -27.93
CA ARG A 349 31.96 11.58 -28.52
C ARG A 349 32.40 12.94 -29.08
N GLU A 350 32.28 13.10 -30.39
CA GLU A 350 32.35 14.42 -31.03
C GLU A 350 31.21 15.28 -30.48
N THR A 351 31.58 16.33 -29.75
CA THR A 351 30.73 17.48 -29.49
C THR A 351 30.57 18.25 -30.78
N THR A 352 29.48 18.01 -31.50
CA THR A 352 28.97 18.94 -32.50
C THR A 352 28.30 20.09 -31.74
N THR A 353 28.96 21.24 -31.76
CA THR A 353 28.37 22.53 -31.40
C THR A 353 27.25 22.84 -32.39
N TYR A 354 26.00 22.83 -31.92
CA TYR A 354 24.88 23.46 -32.61
C TYR A 354 24.70 24.86 -32.05
N GLU A 355 24.69 25.83 -32.96
CA GLU A 355 24.54 27.24 -32.69
C GLU A 355 23.19 27.54 -32.04
N GLU A 356 23.24 28.46 -31.09
CA GLU A 356 22.10 29.02 -30.37
C GLU A 356 21.15 29.73 -31.35
N GLU A 357 20.03 29.10 -31.68
CA GLU A 357 18.81 29.81 -32.05
C GLU A 357 17.69 29.44 -31.07
N ASN A 358 17.51 30.35 -30.10
CA ASN A 358 16.36 30.41 -29.21
C ASN A 358 15.04 30.45 -30.01
N VAL A 359 14.27 29.36 -30.12
CA VAL A 359 12.81 29.41 -30.20
C VAL A 359 12.19 28.11 -29.62
N VAL A 360 11.63 28.25 -28.40
CA VAL A 360 10.72 27.37 -27.61
C VAL A 360 11.31 26.12 -26.93
N GLU A 361 11.79 26.34 -25.70
CA GLU A 361 11.63 25.41 -24.57
C GLU A 361 10.14 24.99 -24.48
N GLU A 362 9.79 23.81 -25.00
CA GLU A 362 8.48 23.21 -24.75
C GLU A 362 8.52 22.64 -23.33
N VAL A 363 7.99 23.44 -22.40
CA VAL A 363 7.93 23.21 -20.96
C VAL A 363 7.40 21.79 -20.67
N LEU A 364 8.30 20.86 -20.35
CA LEU A 364 7.93 19.66 -19.61
C LEU A 364 7.41 20.15 -18.25
N THR A 365 6.10 20.28 -18.12
CA THR A 365 5.48 20.77 -16.88
C THR A 365 6.00 19.99 -15.67
N ASP A 366 6.10 20.64 -14.51
CA ASP A 366 6.55 19.98 -13.27
C ASP A 366 5.79 18.68 -12.98
N SER A 367 4.53 18.60 -13.42
CA SER A 367 3.68 17.40 -13.37
C SER A 367 4.25 16.23 -14.18
N ILE A 368 4.65 16.46 -15.44
CA ILE A 368 5.21 15.40 -16.30
C ILE A 368 6.60 14.98 -15.79
N LYS A 369 7.39 15.93 -15.29
CA LYS A 369 8.69 15.63 -14.66
C LYS A 369 8.52 14.74 -13.43
N PHE A 370 7.55 15.04 -12.57
CA PHE A 370 7.23 14.23 -11.39
C PHE A 370 6.74 12.82 -11.76
N ALA A 371 5.82 12.71 -12.73
CA ALA A 371 5.34 11.42 -13.22
C ALA A 371 6.48 10.57 -13.81
N LEU A 372 7.43 11.19 -14.51
CA LEU A 372 8.59 10.51 -15.07
C LEU A 372 9.53 9.99 -13.97
N GLU A 373 9.74 10.79 -12.92
CA GLU A 373 10.51 10.38 -11.75
C GLU A 373 9.85 9.19 -11.03
N GLU A 374 8.53 9.19 -10.85
CA GLU A 374 7.79 8.05 -10.29
C GLU A 374 7.97 6.79 -11.14
N CYS A 375 7.82 6.89 -12.47
CA CYS A 375 8.01 5.76 -13.39
C CYS A 375 9.42 5.15 -13.25
N VAL A 376 10.45 6.00 -13.18
CA VAL A 376 11.84 5.58 -13.00
C VAL A 376 12.06 4.91 -11.65
N GLN A 377 11.45 5.41 -10.57
CA GLN A 377 11.52 4.79 -9.25
C GLN A 377 10.85 3.41 -9.22
N PHE A 378 9.65 3.28 -9.78
CA PHE A 378 8.94 1.99 -9.87
C PHE A 378 9.73 0.97 -10.69
N LYS A 379 10.34 1.39 -11.81
CA LYS A 379 11.27 0.54 -12.57
C LYS A 379 12.45 0.06 -11.72
N ALA A 380 13.07 0.97 -10.96
CA ALA A 380 14.23 0.64 -10.11
C ALA A 380 13.86 -0.38 -9.03
N ARG A 381 12.75 -0.17 -8.31
CA ARG A 381 12.22 -1.11 -7.31
C ARG A 381 11.86 -2.46 -7.93
N GLY A 382 11.30 -2.47 -9.14
CA GLY A 382 11.04 -3.69 -9.89
C GLY A 382 12.32 -4.48 -10.19
N ASN A 383 13.38 -3.80 -10.61
CA ASN A 383 14.69 -4.43 -10.85
C ASN A 383 15.31 -4.98 -9.56
N GLU A 384 15.22 -4.25 -8.44
CA GLU A 384 15.70 -4.69 -7.13
C GLU A 384 14.96 -5.95 -6.68
N ALA A 385 13.62 -5.95 -6.74
CA ALA A 385 12.80 -7.12 -6.42
C ALA A 385 13.11 -8.32 -7.33
N PHE A 386 13.34 -8.08 -8.63
CA PHE A 386 13.73 -9.14 -9.57
C PHE A 386 15.08 -9.76 -9.20
N ALA A 387 16.06 -8.93 -8.82
CA ALA A 387 17.37 -9.39 -8.37
C ALA A 387 17.29 -10.18 -7.05
N ALA A 388 16.36 -9.80 -6.15
CA ALA A 388 16.07 -10.52 -4.92
C ALA A 388 15.29 -11.84 -5.12
N GLY A 389 14.84 -12.13 -6.35
CA GLY A 389 14.01 -13.30 -6.66
C GLY A 389 12.52 -13.14 -6.29
N GLU A 390 12.12 -11.95 -5.86
CA GLU A 390 10.73 -11.61 -5.50
C GLU A 390 9.92 -11.23 -6.75
N TYR A 391 9.70 -12.21 -7.65
CA TYR A 391 9.12 -11.95 -8.96
C TYR A 391 7.70 -11.36 -8.94
N GLY A 392 6.89 -11.73 -7.94
CA GLY A 392 5.55 -11.14 -7.76
C GLY A 392 5.61 -9.65 -7.40
N GLN A 393 6.54 -9.28 -6.53
CA GLN A 393 6.77 -7.87 -6.18
C GLN A 393 7.35 -7.10 -7.36
N ALA A 394 8.28 -7.70 -8.11
CA ALA A 394 8.81 -7.11 -9.34
C ALA A 394 7.70 -6.80 -10.36
N ILE A 395 6.76 -7.73 -10.57
CA ILE A 395 5.59 -7.53 -11.44
C ILE A 395 4.74 -6.35 -10.97
N LEU A 396 4.46 -6.25 -9.67
CA LEU A 396 3.70 -5.13 -9.12
C LEU A 396 4.39 -3.81 -9.42
N GLN A 397 5.68 -3.69 -9.13
CA GLN A 397 6.44 -2.46 -9.34
C GLN A 397 6.52 -2.08 -10.83
N TYR A 398 6.78 -3.05 -11.74
CA TYR A 398 6.73 -2.78 -13.18
C TYR A 398 5.34 -2.37 -13.67
N SER A 399 4.28 -2.94 -13.09
CA SER A 399 2.91 -2.57 -13.44
C SER A 399 2.56 -1.15 -12.98
N LEU A 400 3.02 -0.73 -11.80
CA LEU A 400 2.89 0.64 -11.33
C LEU A 400 3.66 1.62 -12.24
N ALA A 401 4.84 1.22 -12.73
CA ALA A 401 5.58 2.04 -13.69
C ALA A 401 4.80 2.24 -15.00
N LEU A 402 4.14 1.19 -15.51
CA LEU A 402 3.30 1.26 -16.71
C LEU A 402 2.02 2.08 -16.49
N ASP A 403 1.41 1.99 -15.31
CA ASP A 403 0.22 2.77 -14.96
C ASP A 403 0.56 4.27 -14.90
N LYS A 404 1.65 4.62 -14.23
CA LYS A 404 2.12 6.01 -14.15
C LYS A 404 2.58 6.58 -15.48
N SER A 405 3.13 5.76 -16.38
CA SER A 405 3.56 6.25 -17.68
C SER A 405 2.40 6.76 -18.55
N THR A 406 1.15 6.38 -18.25
CA THR A 406 -0.03 6.94 -18.94
C THR A 406 -0.17 8.45 -18.75
N GLN A 407 0.45 9.02 -17.71
CA GLN A 407 0.43 10.44 -17.39
C GLN A 407 1.50 11.24 -18.15
N LEU A 408 2.42 10.57 -18.85
CA LEU A 408 3.53 11.23 -19.55
C LEU A 408 3.11 11.83 -20.90
N GLY A 409 2.01 11.37 -21.49
CA GLY A 409 1.51 11.87 -22.79
C GLY A 409 2.36 11.49 -24.00
N ASP A 410 3.66 11.23 -23.82
CA ASP A 410 4.58 10.71 -24.84
C ASP A 410 5.30 9.44 -24.34
N ASP A 411 5.00 8.33 -25.01
CA ASP A 411 5.59 7.01 -24.75
C ASP A 411 7.11 6.97 -24.92
N LYS A 412 7.73 7.97 -25.58
CA LYS A 412 9.19 8.07 -25.74
C LYS A 412 9.91 8.55 -24.49
N LEU A 413 9.20 9.18 -23.55
CA LEU A 413 9.79 9.71 -22.32
C LEU A 413 10.24 8.60 -21.36
N PHE A 414 9.68 7.39 -21.49
CA PHE A 414 9.95 6.29 -20.59
C PHE A 414 10.11 4.97 -21.38
N PRO A 415 11.11 4.11 -21.08
CA PRO A 415 11.41 2.92 -21.89
C PRO A 415 10.41 1.78 -21.63
N LEU A 416 9.19 1.92 -22.14
CA LEU A 416 8.08 0.98 -21.98
C LEU A 416 8.41 -0.42 -22.51
N ASP A 417 9.13 -0.50 -23.62
CA ASP A 417 9.64 -1.75 -24.20
C ASP A 417 10.45 -2.55 -23.17
N VAL A 418 11.36 -1.88 -22.45
CA VAL A 418 12.18 -2.51 -21.41
C VAL A 418 11.31 -2.96 -20.23
N ILE A 419 10.30 -2.19 -19.84
CA ILE A 419 9.43 -2.55 -18.71
C ILE A 419 8.58 -3.78 -19.02
N TYR A 420 7.89 -3.80 -20.17
CA TYR A 420 7.18 -4.98 -20.64
C TYR A 420 8.11 -6.19 -20.77
N GLY A 421 9.32 -5.98 -21.29
CA GLY A 421 10.33 -7.04 -21.35
C GLY A 421 10.75 -7.57 -19.98
N ASN A 422 10.95 -6.70 -18.98
CA ASN A 422 11.34 -7.14 -17.64
C ASN A 422 10.17 -7.82 -16.89
N ARG A 423 8.94 -7.33 -17.08
CA ARG A 423 7.75 -7.94 -16.50
C ARG A 423 7.45 -9.31 -17.11
N SER A 424 7.64 -9.50 -18.43
CA SER A 424 7.58 -10.85 -19.05
C SER A 424 8.62 -11.82 -18.48
N ALA A 425 9.82 -11.34 -18.12
CA ALA A 425 10.83 -12.17 -17.46
C ALA A 425 10.33 -12.69 -16.10
N CYS A 426 9.62 -11.85 -15.34
CA CYS A 426 9.04 -12.23 -14.05
C CYS A 426 7.93 -13.27 -14.23
N PHE A 427 7.05 -13.08 -15.22
CA PHE A 427 5.99 -14.03 -15.52
C PHE A 427 6.55 -15.40 -15.95
N LEU A 428 7.62 -15.44 -16.75
CA LEU A 428 8.32 -16.69 -17.07
C LEU A 428 8.85 -17.39 -15.81
N LYS A 429 9.40 -16.65 -14.85
CA LYS A 429 9.92 -17.22 -13.59
C LYS A 429 8.82 -17.78 -12.70
N LEU A 430 7.61 -17.24 -12.79
CA LEU A 430 6.43 -17.72 -12.07
C LEU A 430 5.62 -18.78 -12.84
N GLY A 431 6.06 -19.18 -14.04
CA GLY A 431 5.34 -20.16 -14.87
C GLY A 431 4.08 -19.61 -15.56
N GLN A 432 3.87 -18.29 -15.56
CA GLN A 432 2.72 -17.64 -16.20
C GLN A 432 3.07 -17.33 -17.66
N HIS A 433 3.03 -18.33 -18.53
CA HIS A 433 3.59 -18.27 -19.88
C HIS A 433 2.78 -17.39 -20.84
N GLU A 434 1.46 -17.37 -20.72
CA GLU A 434 0.54 -16.57 -21.54
C GLU A 434 0.77 -15.06 -21.30
N LYS A 435 0.85 -14.65 -20.03
CA LYS A 435 1.15 -13.25 -19.64
C LYS A 435 2.56 -12.86 -20.04
N ALA A 436 3.52 -13.78 -19.97
CA ALA A 436 4.86 -13.54 -20.48
C ALA A 436 4.88 -13.31 -22.00
N GLU A 437 4.09 -14.07 -22.77
CA GLU A 437 3.92 -13.83 -24.20
C GLU A 437 3.30 -12.46 -24.48
N GLU A 438 2.21 -12.11 -23.78
CA GLU A 438 1.52 -10.82 -23.97
C GLU A 438 2.46 -9.63 -23.73
N ASP A 439 3.20 -9.65 -22.62
CA ASP A 439 4.17 -8.62 -22.29
C ASP A 439 5.35 -8.61 -23.27
N ALA A 440 5.87 -9.77 -23.67
CA ALA A 440 6.97 -9.83 -24.63
C ALA A 440 6.54 -9.32 -26.02
N ARG A 441 5.31 -9.58 -26.45
CA ARG A 441 4.74 -9.01 -27.68
C ARG A 441 4.50 -7.51 -27.57
N SER A 442 4.01 -7.03 -26.43
CA SER A 442 3.83 -5.59 -26.17
C SER A 442 5.18 -4.86 -26.21
N SER A 443 6.21 -5.45 -25.64
CA SER A 443 7.58 -4.97 -25.71
C SER A 443 8.09 -4.89 -27.16
N LEU A 444 7.89 -5.95 -27.95
CA LEU A 444 8.33 -6.00 -29.35
C LEU A 444 7.50 -5.11 -30.30
N LYS A 445 6.27 -4.77 -29.93
CA LYS A 445 5.46 -3.78 -30.66
C LYS A 445 6.07 -2.38 -30.56
N ILE A 446 6.70 -2.07 -29.42
CA ILE A 446 7.37 -0.79 -29.17
C ILE A 446 8.79 -0.81 -29.74
N ASN A 447 9.54 -1.89 -29.49
CA ASN A 447 10.90 -2.08 -29.97
C ASN A 447 11.08 -3.49 -30.57
N PRO A 448 10.90 -3.64 -31.89
CA PRO A 448 11.01 -4.94 -32.56
C PRO A 448 12.38 -5.60 -32.43
N ASP A 449 13.44 -4.81 -32.25
CA ASP A 449 14.83 -5.28 -32.18
C ASP A 449 15.27 -5.63 -30.75
N TYR A 450 14.35 -5.59 -29.77
CA TYR A 450 14.69 -5.91 -28.40
C TYR A 450 14.89 -7.42 -28.18
N ILE A 451 16.13 -7.88 -28.40
CA ILE A 451 16.53 -9.30 -28.38
C ILE A 451 16.09 -10.04 -27.11
N LYS A 452 16.16 -9.38 -25.93
CA LYS A 452 15.72 -10.01 -24.68
C LYS A 452 14.23 -10.31 -24.67
N ALA A 453 13.39 -9.46 -25.26
CA ALA A 453 11.96 -9.72 -25.39
C ALA A 453 11.69 -10.82 -26.43
N GLN A 454 12.41 -10.86 -27.56
CA GLN A 454 12.30 -11.97 -28.52
C GLN A 454 12.66 -13.32 -27.89
N PHE A 455 13.76 -13.36 -27.13
CA PHE A 455 14.16 -14.56 -26.40
C PHE A 455 13.08 -15.00 -25.39
N ARG A 456 12.54 -14.07 -24.61
CA ARG A 456 11.48 -14.35 -23.62
C ARG A 456 10.17 -14.82 -24.29
N LEU A 457 9.79 -14.23 -25.42
CA LEU A 457 8.64 -14.66 -26.22
C LEU A 457 8.84 -16.11 -26.72
N GLY A 458 10.02 -16.41 -27.26
CA GLY A 458 10.37 -17.76 -27.68
C GLY A 458 10.30 -18.79 -26.55
N LEU A 459 10.78 -18.43 -25.35
CA LEU A 459 10.67 -19.28 -24.16
C LEU A 459 9.22 -19.49 -23.70
N ALA A 460 8.39 -18.44 -23.73
CA ALA A 460 6.98 -18.51 -23.36
C ALA A 460 6.21 -19.45 -24.31
N LEU A 461 6.35 -19.25 -25.61
CA LEU A 461 5.72 -20.08 -26.64
C LEU A 461 6.19 -21.54 -26.57
N HIS A 462 7.48 -21.75 -26.34
CA HIS A 462 8.03 -23.09 -26.12
C HIS A 462 7.40 -23.78 -24.89
N ALA A 463 7.25 -23.06 -23.77
CA ALA A 463 6.63 -23.60 -22.56
C ALA A 463 5.15 -23.96 -22.78
N MET A 464 4.44 -23.18 -23.61
CA MET A 464 3.07 -23.47 -24.06
C MET A 464 2.98 -24.52 -25.18
N LYS A 465 4.10 -25.18 -25.53
CA LYS A 465 4.20 -26.19 -26.60
C LYS A 465 3.84 -25.67 -28.00
N ARG A 466 3.83 -24.35 -28.21
CA ARG A 466 3.61 -23.68 -29.50
C ARG A 466 4.94 -23.56 -30.26
N TYR A 467 5.54 -24.71 -30.55
CA TYR A 467 6.90 -24.80 -31.11
C TYR A 467 7.00 -24.19 -32.53
N GLU A 468 5.93 -24.31 -33.32
CA GLU A 468 5.83 -23.75 -34.68
C GLU A 468 6.02 -22.22 -34.68
N GLU A 469 5.52 -21.53 -33.65
CA GLU A 469 5.66 -20.09 -33.49
C GLU A 469 6.96 -19.68 -32.79
N ALA A 470 7.42 -20.49 -31.83
CA ALA A 470 8.64 -20.21 -31.07
C ALA A 470 9.92 -20.27 -31.92
N LEU A 471 10.00 -21.23 -32.85
CA LEU A 471 11.16 -21.47 -33.70
C LEU A 471 11.64 -20.24 -34.50
N PRO A 472 10.80 -19.60 -35.34
CA PRO A 472 11.25 -18.46 -36.13
C PRO A 472 11.70 -17.28 -35.25
N ILE A 473 11.09 -17.10 -34.07
CA ILE A 473 11.43 -16.03 -33.13
C ILE A 473 12.80 -16.31 -32.48
N LEU A 474 13.03 -17.53 -31.99
CA LEU A 474 14.32 -17.92 -31.42
C LEU A 474 15.44 -17.93 -32.46
N ALA A 475 15.14 -18.30 -33.71
CA ALA A 475 16.09 -18.25 -34.83
C ALA A 475 16.47 -16.79 -35.16
N SER A 476 15.50 -15.87 -35.17
CA SER A 476 15.76 -14.43 -35.34
C SER A 476 16.64 -13.88 -34.21
N ALA A 477 16.30 -14.19 -32.95
CA ALA A 477 17.09 -13.79 -31.79
C ALA A 477 18.52 -14.34 -31.85
N HIS A 478 18.70 -15.60 -32.30
CA HIS A 478 20.02 -16.21 -32.45
C HIS A 478 20.83 -15.57 -33.58
N LYS A 479 20.18 -15.18 -34.68
CA LYS A 479 20.84 -14.47 -35.78
C LYS A 479 21.40 -13.11 -35.34
N MET A 480 20.68 -12.42 -34.45
CA MET A 480 21.13 -11.14 -33.90
C MET A 480 22.24 -11.30 -32.84
N GLU A 481 22.15 -12.32 -31.98
CA GLU A 481 23.18 -12.65 -31.00
C GLU A 481 23.71 -14.09 -31.16
N PRO A 482 24.54 -14.37 -32.19
CA PRO A 482 25.00 -15.73 -32.48
C PRO A 482 25.94 -16.30 -31.42
N LYS A 483 26.53 -15.44 -30.57
CA LYS A 483 27.41 -15.83 -29.46
C LYS A 483 26.66 -16.09 -28.15
N ASN A 484 25.36 -15.79 -28.07
CA ASN A 484 24.58 -15.98 -26.86
C ASN A 484 24.18 -17.46 -26.70
N GLN A 485 24.84 -18.14 -25.77
CA GLN A 485 24.68 -19.57 -25.56
C GLN A 485 23.27 -19.95 -25.06
N GLN A 486 22.60 -19.06 -24.33
CA GLN A 486 21.24 -19.32 -23.82
C GLN A 486 20.22 -19.35 -24.96
N ILE A 487 20.33 -18.41 -25.91
CA ILE A 487 19.46 -18.36 -27.09
C ILE A 487 19.71 -19.58 -27.97
N LYS A 488 20.97 -19.93 -28.19
CA LYS A 488 21.35 -21.13 -28.95
C LYS A 488 20.76 -22.40 -28.36
N GLN A 489 20.85 -22.58 -27.04
CA GLN A 489 20.28 -23.73 -26.34
C GLN A 489 18.75 -23.76 -26.44
N ALA A 490 18.08 -22.61 -26.25
CA ALA A 490 16.63 -22.54 -26.37
C ALA A 490 16.14 -22.88 -27.79
N LEU A 491 16.84 -22.41 -28.82
CA LEU A 491 16.55 -22.75 -30.21
C LEU A 491 16.69 -24.26 -30.45
N GLN A 492 17.81 -24.85 -30.05
CA GLN A 492 18.04 -26.30 -30.18
C GLN A 492 17.00 -27.13 -29.44
N PHE A 493 16.61 -26.74 -28.23
CA PHE A 493 15.55 -27.42 -27.49
C PHE A 493 14.21 -27.34 -28.21
N CYS A 494 13.90 -26.17 -28.77
CA CYS A 494 12.66 -25.97 -29.52
C CYS A 494 12.63 -26.81 -30.81
N GLU A 495 13.76 -26.92 -31.53
CA GLU A 495 13.90 -27.75 -32.74
C GLU A 495 13.63 -29.23 -32.41
N VAL A 496 14.30 -29.77 -31.38
CA VAL A 496 14.12 -31.17 -30.96
C VAL A 496 12.68 -31.46 -30.53
N ARG A 497 12.02 -30.53 -29.81
CA ARG A 497 10.62 -30.70 -29.41
C ARG A 497 9.67 -30.66 -30.60
N MET A 498 9.91 -29.78 -31.56
CA MET A 498 9.12 -29.69 -32.79
C MET A 498 9.23 -30.98 -33.61
N GLU A 499 10.44 -31.51 -33.81
CA GLU A 499 10.66 -32.77 -34.52
C GLU A 499 9.94 -33.96 -33.86
N GLN A 500 9.97 -34.03 -32.53
CA GLN A 500 9.24 -35.05 -31.77
C GLN A 500 7.73 -34.95 -32.01
N GLU A 501 7.18 -33.73 -32.05
CA GLU A 501 5.75 -33.50 -32.25
C GLU A 501 5.31 -33.84 -33.68
N ILE A 502 6.11 -33.46 -34.69
CA ILE A 502 5.89 -33.88 -36.09
C ILE A 502 5.90 -35.40 -36.18
N ARG A 503 6.89 -36.07 -35.57
CA ARG A 503 7.01 -37.53 -35.61
C ARG A 503 5.81 -38.22 -34.99
N LYS A 504 5.27 -37.70 -33.88
CA LYS A 504 4.04 -38.22 -33.26
C LYS A 504 2.82 -38.03 -34.17
N ARG A 505 2.68 -36.85 -34.78
CA ARG A 505 1.58 -36.57 -35.73
C ARG A 505 1.63 -37.44 -36.99
N MET A 506 2.80 -37.93 -37.38
CA MET A 506 2.98 -38.85 -38.52
C MET A 506 2.79 -40.32 -38.14
N GLN A 507 2.76 -40.65 -36.84
CA GLN A 507 2.57 -42.01 -36.32
C GLN A 507 1.14 -42.29 -35.87
N ASN A 508 0.37 -41.25 -35.56
CA ASN A 508 -1.08 -41.28 -35.37
C ASN A 508 -1.78 -40.98 -36.70
#